data_AF-A0A7V7ARS8-F1
#
_entry.id   AF-A0A7V7ARS8-F1
#
_cell.length_a   1.000
_cell.length_b   1.000
_cell.length_c   1.000
_cell.angle_alpha   90.00
_cell.angle_beta   90.00
_cell.angle_gamma   90.00
#
_symmetry.space_group_name_H-M   'P 1'
#
loop_
_entity.id
_entity.type
_entity.pdbx_description
1 polymer ?
#
loop_
_entity_poly.entity_id
_entity_poly.type
_entity_poly.pdbx_seq_one_letter_code
_entity_poly.pdbx_strand_id
1 'polypeptide(L)'
;MNENSITDFVQNLRAILNNTEEKSTENCSNYLDLGENNQCSLEQLELSQQSLPKDNPIHLAFSQIFQSLRNNHFDRVKLGLNEIIQYYLLNSGENHLGRFSKEILEHIYLIVLYFTHEAFPFDRYFFNYLTKCYQSACSFLLSGHKNAEIQLFTDHIVAVGKIVSQKQMDTCGIHLLLRNIETFAMENHLMDLADKARNSRHTLEI
;
A
#
# COMPACT_ATOMS: atom_id res chain seq x y z
N MET A 1 2.86 22.13 39.06
CA MET A 1 2.92 21.76 37.63
C MET A 1 3.51 22.96 36.91
N ASN A 2 4.62 22.80 36.17
CA ASN A 2 5.43 23.90 35.64
C ASN A 2 4.77 24.55 34.41
N GLU A 3 4.16 25.73 34.58
CA GLU A 3 3.60 26.53 33.48
C GLU A 3 4.66 26.93 32.43
N ASN A 4 5.93 27.01 32.81
CA ASN A 4 7.04 27.27 31.89
C ASN A 4 7.22 26.15 30.84
N SER A 5 6.93 24.89 31.20
CA SER A 5 7.10 23.75 30.29
C SER A 5 6.09 23.73 29.14
N ILE A 6 4.88 24.27 29.35
CA ILE A 6 3.83 24.31 28.33
C ILE A 6 4.09 25.46 27.36
N THR A 7 4.49 26.62 27.90
CA THR A 7 4.78 27.81 27.10
C THR A 7 5.97 27.56 26.15
N ASP A 8 7.05 26.94 26.65
CA ASP A 8 8.22 26.58 25.84
C ASP A 8 7.87 25.57 24.75
N PHE A 9 7.04 24.57 25.07
CA PHE A 9 6.52 23.61 24.09
C PHE A 9 5.73 24.31 22.97
N VAL A 10 4.79 25.19 23.33
CA VAL A 10 3.96 25.93 22.36
C VAL A 10 4.81 26.86 21.49
N GLN A 11 5.82 27.52 22.05
CA GLN A 11 6.73 28.38 21.29
C GLN A 11 7.59 27.58 20.30
N ASN A 12 8.17 26.46 20.74
CA ASN A 12 8.93 25.56 19.87
C ASN A 12 8.07 25.00 18.74
N LEU A 13 6.84 24.58 19.05
CA LEU A 13 5.90 24.07 18.06
C LEU A 13 5.57 25.15 17.02
N ARG A 14 5.26 26.38 17.46
CA ARG A 14 5.01 27.51 16.55
C ARG A 14 6.23 27.84 15.69
N ALA A 15 7.45 27.79 16.23
CA ALA A 15 8.67 28.02 15.46
C ALA A 15 8.89 26.96 14.37
N ILE A 16 8.58 25.68 14.65
CA ILE A 16 8.64 24.60 13.66
C ILE A 16 7.58 24.79 12.57
N LEU A 17 6.33 25.09 12.97
CA LEU A 17 5.20 25.29 12.07
C LEU A 17 5.34 26.56 11.20
N ASN A 18 6.03 27.59 11.71
CA ASN A 18 6.31 28.80 10.94
C ASN A 18 7.53 28.63 10.01
N ASN A 19 8.42 27.67 10.28
CA ASN A 19 9.54 27.31 9.40
C ASN A 19 9.13 26.42 8.21
N THR A 20 7.86 26.04 8.12
CA THR A 20 7.37 25.12 7.08
C THR A 20 6.99 25.83 5.77
N GLU A 21 6.98 27.17 5.73
CA GLU A 21 6.59 27.96 4.54
C GLU A 21 7.72 28.16 3.49
N GLU A 22 8.98 27.79 3.78
CA GLU A 22 10.12 28.11 2.89
C GLU A 22 10.84 26.89 2.25
N LYS A 23 10.33 25.66 2.35
CA LYS A 23 10.99 24.46 1.77
C LYS A 23 10.09 23.55 0.93
N SER A 24 9.13 24.12 0.25
CA SER A 24 8.35 23.47 -0.81
C SER A 24 8.50 24.35 -2.05
N THR A 25 9.07 23.96 -3.18
CA THR A 25 9.25 22.65 -3.79
C THR A 25 10.24 22.86 -4.95
N GLU A 26 11.47 22.35 -4.87
CA GLU A 26 12.20 22.02 -6.09
C GLU A 26 11.62 20.70 -6.60
N ASN A 27 10.63 20.82 -7.50
CA ASN A 27 10.23 19.84 -8.51
C ASN A 27 10.43 18.35 -8.19
N CYS A 28 9.60 17.79 -7.31
CA CYS A 28 9.19 16.39 -7.43
C CYS A 28 7.84 16.32 -8.16
N SER A 29 7.72 17.02 -9.30
CA SER A 29 6.43 17.15 -10.04
C SER A 29 5.85 15.83 -10.52
N ASN A 30 6.67 14.76 -10.51
CA ASN A 30 6.33 13.47 -11.08
C ASN A 30 6.17 12.37 -10.01
N TYR A 31 6.14 12.72 -8.72
CA TYR A 31 5.90 11.72 -7.68
C TYR A 31 4.48 11.17 -7.79
N LEU A 32 4.36 9.84 -7.93
CA LEU A 32 3.07 9.17 -8.02
C LEU A 32 2.69 8.59 -6.66
N ASP A 33 1.78 9.25 -5.93
CA ASP A 33 1.13 8.65 -4.76
C ASP A 33 -0.08 7.81 -5.22
N LEU A 34 0.04 6.48 -5.13
CA LEU A 34 -1.04 5.54 -5.47
C LEU A 34 -2.23 5.70 -4.54
N GLY A 35 -2.04 6.15 -3.30
CA GLY A 35 -3.14 6.36 -2.36
C GLY A 35 -3.96 7.64 -2.64
N GLU A 36 -3.50 8.52 -3.52
CA GLU A 36 -4.22 9.73 -3.92
C GLU A 36 -4.86 9.61 -5.32
N ASN A 37 -4.33 8.73 -6.15
CA ASN A 37 -4.83 8.49 -7.51
C ASN A 37 -5.49 7.11 -7.60
N ASN A 38 -6.80 7.04 -7.87
CA ASN A 38 -7.53 5.77 -7.97
C ASN A 38 -7.11 4.88 -9.16
N GLN A 39 -6.30 5.41 -10.07
CA GLN A 39 -5.79 4.74 -11.26
C GLN A 39 -4.35 5.18 -11.51
N CYS A 40 -3.52 4.27 -12.03
CA CYS A 40 -2.18 4.59 -12.52
C CYS A 40 -1.94 3.92 -13.87
N SER A 41 -1.19 4.57 -14.76
CA SER A 41 -0.71 4.00 -16.02
C SER A 41 0.73 3.51 -15.91
N LEU A 42 1.19 2.71 -16.88
CA LEU A 42 2.58 2.27 -16.94
C LEU A 42 3.52 3.47 -17.12
N GLU A 43 3.16 4.42 -17.98
CA GLU A 43 3.92 5.65 -18.21
C GLU A 43 4.10 6.46 -16.92
N GLN A 44 3.06 6.58 -16.09
CA GLN A 44 3.14 7.28 -14.81
C GLN A 44 4.09 6.58 -13.83
N LEU A 45 4.07 5.24 -13.80
CA LEU A 45 4.99 4.44 -12.97
C LEU A 45 6.44 4.55 -13.47
N GLU A 46 6.67 4.51 -14.77
CA GLU A 46 8.02 4.64 -15.34
C GLU A 46 8.59 6.05 -15.11
N LEU A 47 7.75 7.09 -15.21
CA LEU A 47 8.15 8.48 -14.94
C LEU A 47 8.49 8.72 -13.47
N SER A 48 7.77 8.09 -12.53
CA SER A 48 8.08 8.22 -11.10
C SER A 48 9.40 7.53 -10.73
N GLN A 49 9.78 6.47 -11.45
CA GLN A 49 10.97 5.65 -11.17
C GLN A 49 12.29 6.14 -11.75
N GLN A 50 12.31 7.20 -12.55
CA GLN A 50 13.56 7.82 -13.00
C GLN A 50 14.48 8.28 -11.85
N SER A 51 13.96 8.28 -10.62
CA SER A 51 14.64 8.64 -9.38
C SER A 51 15.23 7.46 -8.57
N LEU A 52 14.98 6.19 -8.94
CA LEU A 52 15.34 5.03 -8.12
C LEU A 52 16.69 4.38 -8.50
N PRO A 53 17.44 3.85 -7.52
CA PRO A 53 18.71 3.16 -7.77
C PRO A 53 18.51 1.82 -8.51
N LYS A 54 19.49 1.46 -9.36
CA LYS A 54 19.45 0.25 -10.20
C LYS A 54 19.60 -1.07 -9.42
N ASP A 55 20.26 -1.03 -8.27
CA ASP A 55 20.39 -2.19 -7.40
C ASP A 55 19.11 -2.32 -6.60
N ASN A 56 18.52 -3.52 -6.61
CA ASN A 56 17.23 -3.77 -5.96
C ASN A 56 17.37 -4.57 -4.66
N PRO A 57 17.57 -3.90 -3.51
CA PRO A 57 17.52 -4.55 -2.21
C PRO A 57 16.14 -4.36 -1.57
N ILE A 58 15.12 -5.09 -2.03
CA ILE A 58 13.77 -5.10 -1.40
C ILE A 58 13.88 -5.25 0.12
N HIS A 59 14.76 -6.12 0.60
CA HIS A 59 14.99 -6.30 2.04
C HIS A 59 15.51 -5.03 2.75
N LEU A 60 16.32 -4.19 2.09
CA LEU A 60 16.76 -2.91 2.66
C LEU A 60 15.60 -1.92 2.69
N ALA A 61 14.80 -1.83 1.61
CA ALA A 61 13.61 -0.98 1.58
C ALA A 61 12.62 -1.38 2.69
N PHE A 62 12.36 -2.68 2.82
CA PHE A 62 11.55 -3.24 3.89
C PHE A 62 12.10 -2.92 5.28
N SER A 63 13.41 -3.10 5.49
CA SER A 63 14.07 -2.79 6.76
C SER A 63 13.91 -1.31 7.13
N GLN A 64 14.00 -0.40 6.15
CA GLN A 64 13.80 1.03 6.36
C GLN A 64 12.35 1.38 6.73
N ILE A 65 11.36 0.72 6.11
CA ILE A 65 9.94 0.89 6.46
C ILE A 65 9.68 0.42 7.89
N PHE A 66 10.20 -0.76 8.24
CA PHE A 66 10.08 -1.30 9.61
C PHE A 66 10.74 -0.39 10.64
N GLN A 67 11.93 0.13 10.35
CA GLN A 67 12.59 1.09 11.22
C GLN A 67 11.78 2.38 11.36
N SER A 68 11.15 2.84 10.29
CA SER A 68 10.28 4.03 10.30
C SER A 68 9.01 3.79 11.11
N LEU A 69 8.41 2.60 11.02
CA LEU A 69 7.28 2.17 11.84
C LEU A 69 7.65 2.15 13.33
N ARG A 70 8.80 1.58 13.69
CA ARG A 70 9.31 1.53 15.08
C ARG A 70 9.56 2.92 15.67
N ASN A 71 9.97 3.86 14.82
CA ASN A 71 10.30 5.23 15.22
C ASN A 71 9.12 6.21 15.05
N ASN A 72 7.91 5.72 14.75
CA ASN A 72 6.72 6.54 14.55
C ASN A 72 6.86 7.62 13.44
N HIS A 73 7.69 7.37 12.42
CA HIS A 73 7.84 8.25 11.27
C HIS A 73 6.79 7.95 10.20
N PHE A 74 5.52 8.25 10.49
CA PHE A 74 4.39 7.76 9.71
C PHE A 74 4.38 8.18 8.24
N ASP A 75 4.83 9.40 7.93
CA ASP A 75 4.95 9.87 6.55
C ASP A 75 5.93 9.02 5.74
N ARG A 76 7.05 8.61 6.36
CA ARG A 76 8.04 7.73 5.71
C ARG A 76 7.50 6.33 5.48
N VAL A 77 6.64 5.84 6.38
CA VAL A 77 5.97 4.54 6.21
C VAL A 77 4.97 4.61 5.05
N LYS A 78 4.17 5.69 4.98
CA LYS A 78 3.25 5.95 3.85
C LYS A 78 4.01 5.93 2.52
N LEU A 79 5.07 6.72 2.42
CA LEU A 79 5.91 6.78 1.21
C LEU A 79 6.55 5.42 0.90
N GLY A 80 7.09 4.72 1.88
CA GLY A 80 7.71 3.41 1.64
C GLY A 80 6.72 2.33 1.19
N LEU A 81 5.49 2.32 1.74
CA LEU A 81 4.42 1.44 1.25
C LEU A 81 4.09 1.74 -0.21
N ASN A 82 3.98 3.03 -0.56
CA ASN A 82 3.75 3.47 -1.92
C ASN A 82 4.84 3.00 -2.88
N GLU A 83 6.12 3.20 -2.50
CA GLU A 83 7.27 2.78 -3.32
C GLU A 83 7.29 1.27 -3.53
N ILE A 84 7.05 0.47 -2.49
CA ILE A 84 7.05 -1.00 -2.62
C ILE A 84 5.92 -1.47 -3.55
N ILE A 85 4.74 -0.83 -3.49
CA ILE A 85 3.62 -1.19 -4.37
C ILE A 85 3.90 -0.75 -5.81
N GLN A 86 4.42 0.46 -6.03
CA GLN A 86 4.84 0.88 -7.37
C GLN A 86 5.89 -0.07 -7.96
N TYR A 87 6.85 -0.47 -7.13
CA TYR A 87 7.89 -1.42 -7.50
C TYR A 87 7.30 -2.80 -7.85
N TYR A 88 6.33 -3.28 -7.08
CA TYR A 88 5.55 -4.48 -7.43
C TYR A 88 4.87 -4.34 -8.79
N LEU A 89 4.19 -3.23 -9.06
CA LEU A 89 3.45 -3.02 -10.31
C LEU A 89 4.35 -2.98 -11.55
N LEU A 90 5.52 -2.34 -11.45
CA LEU A 90 6.46 -2.28 -12.57
C LEU A 90 7.08 -3.63 -12.92
N ASN A 91 7.32 -4.47 -11.91
CA ASN A 91 7.91 -5.79 -12.12
C ASN A 91 6.86 -6.89 -12.33
N SER A 92 5.57 -6.54 -12.29
CA SER A 92 4.47 -7.47 -12.60
C SER A 92 4.43 -7.74 -14.12
N GLY A 93 4.50 -9.01 -14.55
CA GLY A 93 4.27 -9.39 -15.96
C GLY A 93 5.49 -9.81 -16.79
N GLU A 94 6.69 -9.95 -16.21
CA GLU A 94 7.79 -10.65 -16.89
C GLU A 94 7.72 -12.17 -16.63
N ASN A 95 7.81 -12.96 -17.71
CA ASN A 95 7.63 -14.43 -17.75
C ASN A 95 8.53 -15.29 -16.82
N HIS A 96 9.34 -14.66 -15.97
CA HIS A 96 10.27 -15.34 -15.06
C HIS A 96 10.19 -14.87 -13.58
N LEU A 97 9.26 -13.96 -13.22
CA LEU A 97 9.30 -13.23 -11.94
C LEU A 97 8.16 -13.53 -10.94
N GLY A 98 7.34 -14.56 -11.14
CA GLY A 98 6.25 -14.89 -10.19
C GLY A 98 6.73 -15.10 -8.73
N ARG A 99 7.97 -15.55 -8.53
CA ARG A 99 8.59 -15.67 -7.20
C ARG A 99 8.86 -14.31 -6.55
N PHE A 100 9.25 -13.33 -7.35
CA PHE A 100 9.62 -12.00 -6.91
C PHE A 100 8.40 -11.15 -6.55
N SER A 101 7.36 -11.17 -7.39
CA SER A 101 6.05 -10.59 -7.09
C SER A 101 5.51 -11.10 -5.76
N LYS A 102 5.58 -12.42 -5.54
CA LYS A 102 5.14 -13.04 -4.29
C LYS A 102 5.95 -12.56 -3.09
N GLU A 103 7.28 -12.49 -3.22
CA GLU A 103 8.15 -12.01 -2.15
C GLU A 103 7.82 -10.56 -1.76
N ILE A 104 7.56 -9.67 -2.72
CA ILE A 104 7.15 -8.28 -2.41
C ILE A 104 5.83 -8.26 -1.64
N LEU A 105 4.82 -9.00 -2.10
CA LEU A 105 3.52 -9.07 -1.43
C LEU A 105 3.65 -9.68 -0.02
N GLU A 106 4.51 -10.69 0.17
CA GLU A 106 4.84 -11.25 1.48
C GLU A 106 5.44 -10.19 2.42
N HIS A 107 6.34 -9.33 1.94
CA HIS A 107 6.85 -8.21 2.73
C HIS A 107 5.75 -7.21 3.10
N ILE A 108 4.87 -6.84 2.17
CA ILE A 108 3.72 -5.97 2.48
C ILE A 108 2.83 -6.63 3.55
N TYR A 109 2.60 -7.93 3.43
CA TYR A 109 1.82 -8.69 4.41
C TYR A 109 2.45 -8.66 5.81
N LEU A 110 3.78 -8.79 5.92
CA LEU A 110 4.49 -8.65 7.18
C LEU A 110 4.37 -7.24 7.77
N ILE A 111 4.37 -6.19 6.94
CA ILE A 111 4.10 -4.82 7.39
C ILE A 111 2.70 -4.71 7.98
N VAL A 112 1.69 -5.31 7.33
CA VAL A 112 0.31 -5.36 7.83
C VAL A 112 0.25 -6.05 9.18
N LEU A 113 0.87 -7.22 9.33
CA LEU A 113 0.93 -7.93 10.61
C LEU A 113 1.54 -7.06 11.72
N TYR A 114 2.56 -6.27 11.40
CA TYR A 114 3.18 -5.38 12.36
C TYR A 114 2.24 -4.27 12.81
N PHE A 115 1.64 -3.50 11.89
CA PHE A 115 0.78 -2.38 12.28
C PHE A 115 -0.60 -2.80 12.79
N THR A 116 -1.02 -4.06 12.59
CA THR A 116 -2.27 -4.61 13.15
C THR A 116 -2.07 -5.31 14.50
N HIS A 117 -0.85 -5.30 15.04
CA HIS A 117 -0.59 -5.81 16.39
C HIS A 117 -1.31 -4.96 17.45
N GLU A 118 -1.77 -5.57 18.55
CA GLU A 118 -2.74 -4.99 19.52
C GLU A 118 -2.32 -3.67 20.19
N ALA A 119 -1.06 -3.28 20.08
CA ALA A 119 -0.50 -2.08 20.71
C ALA A 119 -0.23 -0.95 19.72
N PHE A 120 -0.55 -1.12 18.43
CA PHE A 120 -0.19 -0.13 17.42
C PHE A 120 -1.31 0.93 17.25
N PRO A 121 -1.05 2.22 17.57
CA PRO A 121 -2.10 3.24 17.70
C PRO A 121 -2.64 3.81 16.38
N PHE A 122 -2.04 3.47 15.23
CA PHE A 122 -2.39 4.05 13.92
C PHE A 122 -2.77 2.99 12.87
N ASP A 123 -3.24 1.83 13.32
CA ASP A 123 -3.61 0.68 12.49
C ASP A 123 -4.62 1.07 11.39
N ARG A 124 -5.69 1.77 11.74
CA ARG A 124 -6.74 2.25 10.82
C ARG A 124 -6.19 3.24 9.80
N TYR A 125 -5.28 4.12 10.21
CA TYR A 125 -4.67 5.11 9.32
C TYR A 125 -3.87 4.42 8.20
N PHE A 126 -2.98 3.49 8.57
CA PHE A 126 -2.19 2.76 7.58
C PHE A 126 -3.04 1.82 6.73
N PHE A 127 -4.00 1.14 7.34
CA PHE A 127 -4.88 0.25 6.59
C PHE A 127 -5.73 1.00 5.55
N ASN A 128 -6.26 2.17 5.91
CA ASN A 128 -7.01 3.02 4.98
C ASN A 128 -6.13 3.49 3.83
N TYR A 129 -4.89 3.91 4.10
CA TYR A 129 -3.96 4.31 3.06
C TYR A 129 -3.60 3.13 2.14
N LEU A 130 -3.23 1.99 2.72
CA LEU A 130 -2.86 0.77 2.00
C LEU A 130 -3.99 0.31 1.07
N THR A 131 -5.23 0.37 1.55
CA THR A 131 -6.42 0.02 0.76
C THR A 131 -6.57 0.93 -0.47
N LYS A 132 -6.28 2.22 -0.37
CA LYS A 132 -6.27 3.13 -1.52
C LYS A 132 -5.18 2.76 -2.52
N CYS A 133 -3.96 2.49 -2.06
CA CYS A 133 -2.89 2.00 -2.94
C CYS A 133 -3.28 0.68 -3.64
N TYR A 134 -3.98 -0.22 -2.93
CA TYR A 134 -4.49 -1.46 -3.51
C TYR A 134 -5.56 -1.25 -4.57
N GLN A 135 -6.38 -0.19 -4.47
CA GLN A 135 -7.36 0.15 -5.52
C GLN A 135 -6.67 0.48 -6.83
N SER A 136 -5.63 1.31 -6.76
CA SER A 136 -4.84 1.71 -7.93
C SER A 136 -4.06 0.54 -8.50
N ALA A 137 -3.44 -0.27 -7.64
CA ALA A 137 -2.78 -1.52 -8.03
C ALA A 137 -3.74 -2.49 -8.71
N CYS A 138 -4.92 -2.71 -8.14
CA CYS A 138 -5.96 -3.56 -8.74
C CYS A 138 -6.36 -3.03 -10.12
N SER A 139 -6.69 -1.74 -10.22
CA SER A 139 -7.06 -1.12 -11.49
C SER A 139 -5.96 -1.30 -12.55
N PHE A 140 -4.69 -1.13 -12.19
CA PHE A 140 -3.57 -1.32 -13.10
C PHE A 140 -3.44 -2.77 -13.59
N LEU A 141 -3.52 -3.75 -12.67
CA LEU A 141 -3.41 -5.16 -13.00
C LEU A 141 -4.54 -5.64 -13.91
N LEU A 142 -5.78 -5.21 -13.62
CA LEU A 142 -6.97 -5.52 -14.42
C LEU A 142 -6.85 -4.92 -15.83
N SER A 143 -6.53 -3.63 -15.94
CA SER A 143 -6.35 -2.95 -17.24
C SER A 143 -5.24 -3.56 -18.09
N GLY A 144 -4.19 -4.09 -17.46
CA GLY A 144 -3.09 -4.78 -18.15
C GLY A 144 -3.35 -6.25 -18.47
N HIS A 145 -4.53 -6.80 -18.15
CA HIS A 145 -4.86 -8.23 -18.28
C HIS A 145 -3.79 -9.18 -17.70
N LYS A 146 -3.16 -8.79 -16.57
CA LYS A 146 -2.06 -9.55 -15.96
C LYS A 146 -2.58 -10.72 -15.11
N ASN A 147 -3.23 -11.71 -15.72
CA ASN A 147 -4.02 -12.75 -15.03
C ASN A 147 -3.30 -13.45 -13.87
N ALA A 148 -2.04 -13.87 -14.05
CA ALA A 148 -1.27 -14.52 -12.99
C ALA A 148 -1.02 -13.58 -11.79
N GLU A 149 -0.78 -12.30 -12.06
CA GLU A 149 -0.56 -11.27 -11.04
C GLU A 149 -1.86 -10.86 -10.36
N ILE A 150 -2.98 -10.79 -11.10
CA ILE A 150 -4.31 -10.61 -10.51
C ILE A 150 -4.59 -11.74 -9.52
N GLN A 151 -4.24 -12.98 -9.85
CA GLN A 151 -4.43 -14.12 -8.97
C GLN A 151 -3.57 -14.02 -7.69
N LEU A 152 -2.28 -13.70 -7.82
CA LEU A 152 -1.38 -13.49 -6.68
C LEU A 152 -1.84 -12.33 -5.79
N PHE A 153 -2.23 -11.22 -6.41
CA PHE A 153 -2.74 -10.05 -5.72
C PHE A 153 -4.05 -10.34 -4.99
N THR A 154 -4.95 -11.13 -5.60
CA THR A 154 -6.20 -11.60 -4.96
C THR A 154 -5.89 -12.37 -3.69
N ASP A 155 -4.95 -13.32 -3.73
CA ASP A 155 -4.54 -14.10 -2.56
C ASP A 155 -4.02 -13.21 -1.44
N HIS A 156 -3.20 -12.22 -1.80
CA HIS A 156 -2.65 -11.25 -0.87
C HIS A 156 -3.73 -10.40 -0.19
N ILE A 157 -4.62 -9.75 -0.96
CA ILE A 157 -5.66 -8.89 -0.36
C ILE A 157 -6.66 -9.68 0.50
N VAL A 158 -6.88 -10.97 0.18
CA VAL A 158 -7.71 -11.85 1.03
C VAL A 158 -7.00 -12.17 2.33
N ALA A 159 -5.69 -12.47 2.29
CA ALA A 159 -4.90 -12.72 3.49
C ALA A 159 -4.87 -11.47 4.40
N VAL A 160 -4.68 -10.29 3.83
CA VAL A 160 -4.77 -9.00 4.54
C VAL A 160 -6.17 -8.77 5.10
N GLY A 161 -7.22 -8.99 4.30
CA GLY A 161 -8.61 -8.85 4.72
C GLY A 161 -8.95 -9.72 5.93
N LYS A 162 -8.44 -10.95 5.99
CA LYS A 162 -8.65 -11.86 7.14
C LYS A 162 -8.04 -11.31 8.43
N ILE A 163 -6.82 -10.76 8.38
CA ILE A 163 -6.18 -10.15 9.56
C ILE A 163 -7.03 -8.98 10.06
N VAL A 164 -7.46 -8.13 9.15
CA VAL A 164 -8.19 -6.90 9.43
C VAL A 164 -9.60 -7.20 9.99
N SER A 165 -10.29 -8.19 9.40
CA SER A 165 -11.57 -8.71 9.91
C SER A 165 -11.42 -9.26 11.34
N GLN A 166 -10.37 -10.05 11.61
CA GLN A 166 -10.08 -10.55 12.97
C GLN A 166 -9.85 -9.43 14.00
N LYS A 167 -9.38 -8.27 13.54
CA LYS A 167 -9.19 -7.06 14.36
C LYS A 167 -10.42 -6.15 14.39
N GLN A 168 -11.56 -6.59 13.85
CA GLN A 168 -12.82 -5.83 13.78
C GLN A 168 -12.64 -4.46 13.10
N MET A 169 -11.71 -4.39 12.16
CA MET A 169 -11.51 -3.21 11.31
C MET A 169 -12.43 -3.32 10.09
N ASP A 170 -12.79 -2.17 9.51
CA ASP A 170 -13.67 -2.13 8.33
C ASP A 170 -12.98 -2.78 7.12
N THR A 171 -13.61 -3.80 6.53
CA THR A 171 -13.12 -4.52 5.34
C THR A 171 -13.74 -4.03 4.03
N CYS A 172 -14.60 -3.01 4.05
CA CYS A 172 -15.37 -2.54 2.90
C CYS A 172 -14.50 -2.31 1.64
N GLY A 173 -13.31 -1.72 1.81
CA GLY A 173 -12.37 -1.53 0.71
C GLY A 173 -11.87 -2.84 0.09
N ILE A 174 -11.62 -3.88 0.89
CA ILE A 174 -11.26 -5.21 0.39
C ILE A 174 -12.44 -5.87 -0.34
N HIS A 175 -13.67 -5.74 0.17
CA HIS A 175 -14.87 -6.22 -0.53
C HIS A 175 -15.05 -5.59 -1.91
N LEU A 176 -14.74 -4.29 -2.04
CA LEU A 176 -14.77 -3.58 -3.32
C LEU A 176 -13.69 -4.08 -4.27
N LEU A 177 -12.45 -4.26 -3.80
CA LEU A 177 -11.37 -4.82 -4.62
C LEU A 177 -11.73 -6.21 -5.16
N LEU A 178 -12.23 -7.09 -4.30
CA LEU A 178 -12.65 -8.43 -4.70
C LEU A 178 -13.83 -8.40 -5.67
N ARG A 179 -14.76 -7.44 -5.54
CA ARG A 179 -15.86 -7.27 -6.49
C ARG A 179 -15.36 -6.87 -7.87
N ASN A 180 -14.38 -5.97 -7.94
CA ASN A 180 -13.80 -5.54 -9.21
C ASN A 180 -13.09 -6.71 -9.92
N ILE A 181 -12.35 -7.52 -9.14
CA ILE A 181 -11.69 -8.73 -9.65
C ILE A 181 -12.72 -9.76 -10.13
N GLU A 182 -13.79 -9.98 -9.36
CA GLU A 182 -14.90 -10.88 -9.73
C GLU A 182 -15.52 -10.46 -11.07
N THR A 183 -15.91 -9.19 -11.20
CA THR A 183 -16.52 -8.65 -12.43
C THR A 183 -15.58 -8.82 -13.63
N PHE A 184 -14.32 -8.42 -13.49
CA PHE A 184 -13.32 -8.58 -14.56
C PHE A 184 -13.15 -10.06 -14.94
N ALA A 185 -13.05 -10.95 -13.97
CA ALA A 185 -12.87 -12.37 -14.21
C ALA A 185 -14.07 -12.98 -14.94
N MET A 186 -15.29 -12.57 -14.60
CA MET A 186 -16.50 -12.98 -15.32
C MET A 186 -16.50 -12.51 -16.77
N GLU A 187 -16.15 -11.24 -17.01
CA GLU A 187 -16.07 -10.63 -18.35
C GLU A 187 -15.00 -11.28 -19.24
N ASN A 188 -13.92 -11.78 -18.65
CA ASN A 188 -12.80 -12.43 -19.35
C ASN A 188 -12.86 -13.96 -19.32
N HIS A 189 -13.99 -14.55 -18.90
CA HIS A 189 -14.20 -16.00 -18.81
C HIS A 189 -13.21 -16.76 -17.89
N LEU A 190 -12.68 -16.09 -16.87
CA LEU A 190 -11.79 -16.64 -15.84
C LEU A 190 -12.60 -17.14 -14.63
N MET A 191 -13.43 -18.17 -14.84
CA MET A 191 -14.45 -18.58 -13.86
C MET A 191 -13.88 -18.97 -12.49
N ASP A 192 -12.73 -19.66 -12.46
CA ASP A 192 -12.07 -20.04 -11.20
C ASP A 192 -11.69 -18.82 -10.35
N LEU A 193 -11.20 -17.75 -11.00
CA LEU A 193 -10.84 -16.49 -10.33
C LEU A 193 -12.10 -15.74 -9.86
N ALA A 194 -13.15 -15.72 -10.67
CA ALA A 194 -14.43 -15.11 -10.30
C ALA A 194 -15.03 -15.79 -9.06
N ASP A 195 -15.06 -17.13 -9.07
CA ASP A 195 -15.55 -17.94 -7.94
C ASP A 195 -14.70 -17.72 -6.70
N LYS A 196 -13.38 -17.68 -6.85
CA LYS A 196 -12.46 -17.40 -5.74
C LYS A 196 -12.69 -16.02 -5.12
N ALA A 197 -12.82 -14.98 -5.94
CA ALA A 197 -13.07 -13.62 -5.47
C ALA A 197 -14.42 -13.52 -4.74
N ARG A 198 -15.48 -14.11 -5.31
CA ARG A 198 -16.82 -14.19 -4.71
C ARG A 198 -16.82 -14.93 -3.37
N ASN A 199 -16.23 -16.11 -3.30
CA ASN A 199 -16.14 -16.90 -2.07
C ASN A 199 -15.33 -16.19 -0.99
N SER A 200 -14.26 -15.49 -1.39
CA SER A 200 -13.42 -14.73 -0.46
C SER A 200 -14.17 -13.53 0.12
N ARG A 201 -15.02 -12.85 -0.65
CA ARG A 201 -15.90 -11.79 -0.13
C ARG A 201 -16.79 -12.32 0.99
N HIS A 202 -17.49 -13.42 0.75
CA HIS A 202 -18.37 -14.01 1.77
C HIS A 202 -17.63 -14.44 3.03
N THR A 203 -16.39 -14.90 2.89
CA THR A 203 -15.54 -15.28 4.04
C THR A 203 -15.19 -14.08 4.92
N LEU A 204 -15.12 -12.87 4.36
CA LEU A 204 -14.80 -11.64 5.10
C LEU A 204 -16.03 -10.97 5.75
N GLU A 205 -17.25 -11.45 5.49
CA GLU A 205 -18.51 -10.94 6.07
C GLU A 205 -18.83 -11.57 7.45
N ILE A 206 -17.99 -12.50 7.93
CA ILE A 206 -18.14 -13.25 9.19
C ILE A 206 -17.36 -12.56 10.32
#